data_AF-A0A3S0BVF2-F1
#
_entry.id   AF-A0A3S0BVF2-F1
#
_cell.length_a   1.000
_cell.length_b   1.000
_cell.length_c   1.000
_cell.angle_alpha   90.00
_cell.angle_beta   90.00
_cell.angle_gamma   90.00
#
_symmetry.space_group_name_H-M   'P 1'
#
loop_
_entity.id
_entity.type
_entity.pdbx_description
1 polymer ?
#
loop_
_entity_poly.entity_id
_entity_poly.type
_entity_poly.pdbx_seq_one_letter_code
_entity_poly.pdbx_strand_id
1 'polypeptide(L)'
;MPRPPEGITLTEKTPCPPAAGTEKRVERFAGPPPTCIDPDASYTATFSTTKGDFTATLDSKKAPVSVNNFVVLSRYHFYDGVPFHRIVPGFVIQAGDGDGDPWGNNDLGYSIHDELPASSAEYVDYSLAMANSGPNTNGSQFFVVLPGGGAQLQPNYSWFGQVTQGQDVVAAIGALGNAEQKPTEAVIINSVRIDETE
;
A
#
# COMPACT_ATOMS: atom_id res chain seq x y z
N MET A 1 -14.09 -12.09 2.72
CA MET A 1 -12.70 -12.03 3.22
C MET A 1 -12.76 -11.77 4.72
N PRO A 2 -11.77 -12.23 5.50
CA PRO A 2 -11.73 -11.89 6.93
C PRO A 2 -11.54 -10.38 7.12
N ARG A 3 -12.21 -9.82 8.13
CA ARG A 3 -12.02 -8.43 8.54
C ARG A 3 -10.68 -8.29 9.29
N PRO A 4 -9.94 -7.20 9.12
CA PRO A 4 -8.80 -6.86 9.96
C PRO A 4 -9.18 -6.85 11.45
N PRO A 5 -8.21 -7.09 12.36
CA PRO A 5 -8.42 -6.90 13.79
C PRO A 5 -8.90 -5.49 14.10
N GLU A 6 -9.81 -5.33 15.07
CA GLU A 6 -10.29 -4.01 15.48
C GLU A 6 -9.11 -3.10 15.87
N GLY A 7 -9.05 -1.93 15.23
CA GLY A 7 -8.11 -0.88 15.57
C GLY A 7 -8.76 0.22 16.41
N ILE A 8 -7.95 1.17 16.86
CA ILE A 8 -8.44 2.41 17.45
C ILE A 8 -8.71 3.46 16.38
N THR A 9 -9.54 4.44 16.72
CA THR A 9 -9.76 5.65 15.92
C THR A 9 -8.99 6.81 16.53
N LEU A 10 -8.17 7.50 15.73
CA LEU A 10 -7.59 8.79 16.10
C LEU A 10 -8.53 9.90 15.64
N THR A 11 -9.16 10.59 16.59
CA THR A 11 -10.08 11.71 16.32
C THR A 11 -9.39 13.07 16.28
N GLU A 12 -8.17 13.14 16.81
CA GLU A 12 -7.31 14.32 16.81
C GLU A 12 -6.22 14.19 15.75
N LYS A 13 -5.42 15.25 15.59
CA LYS A 13 -4.28 15.26 14.66
C LYS A 13 -3.36 14.05 14.90
N THR A 14 -3.12 13.27 13.85
CA THR A 14 -2.25 12.10 13.85
C THR A 14 -0.81 12.50 14.23
N PRO A 15 -0.25 12.04 15.36
CA PRO A 15 1.16 12.26 15.68
C PRO A 15 2.06 11.36 14.83
N CYS A 16 3.34 11.70 14.73
CA CYS A 16 4.31 10.80 14.10
C CYS A 16 4.50 9.54 14.94
N PRO A 17 4.30 8.34 14.37
CA PRO A 17 4.46 7.10 15.11
C PRO A 17 5.95 6.80 15.35
N PRO A 18 6.28 6.03 16.40
CA PRO A 18 7.64 5.53 16.60
C PRO A 18 8.14 4.72 15.40
N ALA A 19 9.45 4.74 15.13
CA ALA A 19 10.02 3.96 14.03
C ALA A 19 9.77 2.45 14.17
N ALA A 20 9.73 1.96 15.42
CA ALA A 20 9.44 0.56 15.75
C ALA A 20 7.95 0.17 15.62
N GLY A 21 7.05 1.12 15.32
CA GLY A 21 5.61 0.92 15.29
C GLY A 21 4.91 1.21 16.62
N THR A 22 3.58 1.25 16.61
CA THR A 22 2.74 1.49 17.80
C THR A 22 2.29 0.20 18.46
N GLU A 23 1.96 0.25 19.75
CA GLU A 23 1.45 -0.93 20.46
C GLU A 23 0.09 -1.42 19.96
N LYS A 24 -0.73 -0.49 19.44
CA LYS A 24 -2.09 -0.78 18.96
C LYS A 24 -2.22 -0.39 17.49
N ARG A 25 -2.99 -1.20 16.77
CA ARG A 25 -3.47 -0.88 15.43
C ARG A 25 -4.37 0.35 15.47
N VAL A 26 -4.17 1.26 14.52
CA VAL A 26 -5.08 2.36 14.22
C VAL A 26 -5.77 2.08 12.90
N GLU A 27 -7.09 2.15 12.87
CA GLU A 27 -7.88 1.88 11.67
C GLU A 27 -8.51 3.12 11.05
N ARG A 28 -8.58 4.22 11.80
CA ARG A 28 -9.17 5.49 11.35
C ARG A 28 -8.37 6.67 11.85
N PHE A 29 -8.26 7.69 11.01
CA PHE A 29 -7.45 8.88 11.25
C PHE A 29 -8.29 10.13 10.98
N ALA A 30 -8.03 11.20 11.75
CA ALA A 30 -8.74 12.46 11.60
C ALA A 30 -8.40 13.21 10.29
N GLY A 31 -7.28 12.86 9.66
CA GLY A 31 -6.79 13.52 8.45
C GLY A 31 -5.38 13.04 8.07
N PRO A 32 -4.82 13.63 7.00
CA PRO A 32 -3.49 13.25 6.53
C PRO A 32 -2.43 13.50 7.61
N PRO A 33 -1.45 12.60 7.76
CA PRO A 33 -0.41 12.75 8.75
C PRO A 33 0.52 13.93 8.40
N PRO A 34 1.18 14.54 9.40
CA PRO A 34 2.28 15.47 9.13
C PRO A 34 3.45 14.72 8.46
N THR A 35 4.45 15.46 7.98
CA THR A 35 5.71 14.85 7.53
C THR A 35 6.44 14.24 8.72
N CYS A 36 6.59 12.92 8.71
CA CYS A 36 7.21 12.09 9.74
C CYS A 36 8.44 11.32 9.24
N ILE A 37 8.67 11.34 7.92
CA ILE A 37 9.85 10.76 7.30
C ILE A 37 10.94 11.81 7.13
N ASP A 38 12.19 11.40 7.31
CA ASP A 38 13.35 12.10 6.78
C ASP A 38 13.43 11.91 5.26
N PRO A 39 13.44 12.98 4.45
CA PRO A 39 13.55 12.89 2.98
C PRO A 39 14.90 12.38 2.47
N ASP A 40 15.95 12.42 3.29
CA ASP A 40 17.30 11.97 2.92
C ASP A 40 17.55 10.49 3.27
N ALA A 41 16.72 9.91 4.14
CA ALA A 41 16.78 8.49 4.50
C ALA A 41 16.19 7.57 3.42
N SER A 42 16.62 6.32 3.43
CA SER A 42 16.05 5.24 2.61
C SER A 42 15.06 4.40 3.43
N TYR A 43 13.91 4.09 2.83
CA TYR A 43 12.86 3.31 3.47
C TYR A 43 12.62 2.00 2.74
N THR A 44 12.49 0.92 3.51
CA THR A 44 12.13 -0.40 3.01
C THR A 44 10.88 -0.89 3.73
N ALA A 45 9.91 -1.42 2.99
CA ALA A 45 8.70 -2.04 3.51
C ALA A 45 8.76 -3.55 3.30
N THR A 46 8.75 -4.31 4.40
CA THR A 46 8.63 -5.77 4.37
C THR A 46 7.19 -6.16 4.67
N PHE A 47 6.53 -6.78 3.70
CA PHE A 47 5.16 -7.28 3.81
C PHE A 47 5.22 -8.75 4.17
N SER A 48 4.74 -9.11 5.35
CA SER A 48 4.46 -10.51 5.66
C SER A 48 3.03 -10.84 5.26
N THR A 49 2.84 -11.89 4.47
CA THR A 49 1.51 -12.30 3.99
C THR A 49 1.23 -13.77 4.25
N THR A 50 -0.02 -14.19 4.09
CA THR A 50 -0.40 -15.62 4.14
C THR A 50 0.19 -16.46 3.01
N LYS A 51 0.85 -15.85 2.02
CA LYS A 51 1.54 -16.53 0.91
C LYS A 51 3.06 -16.43 0.97
N GLY A 52 3.60 -15.85 2.04
CA GLY A 52 5.02 -15.58 2.22
C GLY A 52 5.32 -14.09 2.27
N ASP A 53 6.60 -13.77 2.35
CA ASP A 53 7.05 -12.39 2.55
C ASP A 53 7.58 -11.79 1.25
N PHE A 54 7.33 -10.51 1.03
CA PHE A 54 7.97 -9.74 -0.03
C PHE A 54 8.40 -8.37 0.48
N THR A 55 9.41 -7.78 -0.15
CA THR A 55 10.04 -6.54 0.30
C THR A 55 10.06 -5.52 -0.83
N ALA A 56 9.76 -4.26 -0.52
CA ALA A 56 9.81 -3.15 -1.44
C ALA A 56 10.65 -1.99 -0.90
N THR A 57 11.44 -1.35 -1.76
CA THR A 57 12.05 -0.05 -1.48
C THR A 57 11.06 1.06 -1.80
N LEU A 58 11.02 2.11 -0.98
CA LEU A 58 10.16 3.27 -1.16
C LEU A 58 10.99 4.49 -1.61
N ASP A 59 10.46 5.28 -2.53
CA ASP A 59 11.15 6.45 -3.09
C ASP A 59 10.58 7.76 -2.52
N SER A 60 11.11 8.15 -1.35
CA SER A 60 10.74 9.39 -0.66
C SER A 60 11.14 10.65 -1.42
N LYS A 61 12.07 10.57 -2.37
CA LYS A 61 12.50 11.72 -3.19
C LYS A 61 11.51 12.01 -4.30
N LYS A 62 10.99 10.95 -4.92
CA LYS A 62 10.04 11.06 -6.03
C LYS A 62 8.59 11.23 -5.56
N ALA A 63 8.19 10.55 -4.48
CA ALA A 63 6.84 10.59 -3.94
C ALA A 63 6.82 10.82 -2.41
N PRO A 64 7.36 11.94 -1.92
CA PRO A 64 7.50 12.21 -0.48
C PRO A 64 6.19 12.12 0.29
N VAL A 65 5.07 12.58 -0.27
CA VAL A 65 3.78 12.59 0.43
C VAL A 65 3.18 11.19 0.48
N SER A 66 3.26 10.44 -0.62
CA SER A 66 2.77 9.06 -0.71
C SER A 66 3.57 8.13 0.19
N VAL A 67 4.91 8.24 0.18
CA VAL A 67 5.79 7.47 1.07
C VAL A 67 5.55 7.83 2.53
N ASN A 68 5.43 9.12 2.87
CA ASN A 68 5.13 9.54 4.24
C ASN A 68 3.83 8.92 4.74
N ASN A 69 2.77 8.99 3.92
CA ASN A 69 1.47 8.42 4.24
C ASN A 69 1.58 6.90 4.46
N PHE A 70 2.19 6.17 3.52
CA PHE A 70 2.34 4.72 3.61
C PHE A 70 3.17 4.29 4.85
N VAL A 71 4.28 4.97 5.14
CA VAL A 71 5.14 4.68 6.30
C VAL A 71 4.40 4.92 7.60
N VAL A 72 3.69 6.04 7.72
CA VAL A 72 2.92 6.36 8.93
C VAL A 72 1.84 5.31 9.16
N LEU A 73 1.05 4.97 8.14
CA LEU A 73 0.01 3.93 8.24
C LEU A 73 0.58 2.57 8.62
N SER A 74 1.72 2.19 8.02
CA SER A 74 2.40 0.93 8.34
C SER A 74 2.88 0.87 9.79
N ARG A 75 3.49 1.95 10.30
CA ARG A 75 3.93 2.07 11.70
C ARG A 75 2.76 2.10 12.68
N TYR A 76 1.57 2.48 12.24
CA TYR A 76 0.32 2.36 12.99
C TYR A 76 -0.37 0.99 12.85
N HIS A 77 0.28 0.01 12.21
CA HIS A 77 -0.27 -1.32 11.97
C HIS A 77 -1.59 -1.32 11.17
N PHE A 78 -1.84 -0.26 10.39
CA PHE A 78 -3.09 -0.08 9.65
C PHE A 78 -3.35 -1.24 8.68
N TYR A 79 -2.29 -1.69 8.01
CA TYR A 79 -2.33 -2.77 7.02
C TYR A 79 -2.39 -4.18 7.63
N ASP A 80 -2.22 -4.33 8.94
CA ASP A 80 -2.25 -5.62 9.61
C ASP A 80 -3.67 -6.22 9.52
N GLY A 81 -3.75 -7.43 8.97
CA GLY A 81 -5.01 -8.12 8.67
C GLY A 81 -5.73 -7.65 7.41
N VAL A 82 -5.18 -6.69 6.65
CA VAL A 82 -5.81 -6.17 5.43
C VAL A 82 -5.64 -7.17 4.27
N PRO A 83 -6.73 -7.55 3.59
CA PRO A 83 -6.64 -8.47 2.46
C PRO A 83 -6.27 -7.77 1.15
N PHE A 84 -5.70 -8.54 0.23
CA PHE A 84 -5.71 -8.19 -1.19
C PHE A 84 -7.13 -8.41 -1.74
N HIS A 85 -7.93 -7.34 -1.81
CA HIS A 85 -9.34 -7.44 -2.18
C HIS A 85 -9.55 -7.56 -3.70
N ARG A 86 -8.57 -7.14 -4.50
CA ARG A 86 -8.64 -7.18 -5.97
C ARG A 86 -7.34 -7.72 -6.57
N ILE A 87 -7.48 -8.73 -7.44
CA ILE A 87 -6.37 -9.38 -8.14
C ILE A 87 -6.76 -9.52 -9.61
N VAL A 88 -5.97 -8.91 -10.50
CA VAL A 88 -6.13 -9.02 -11.94
C VAL A 88 -4.88 -9.69 -12.51
N PRO A 89 -4.94 -10.99 -12.87
CA PRO A 89 -3.78 -11.72 -13.38
C PRO A 89 -3.15 -11.00 -14.58
N GLY A 90 -1.83 -10.85 -14.56
CA GLY A 90 -1.07 -10.13 -15.59
C GLY A 90 -1.21 -8.60 -15.57
N PHE A 91 -1.84 -8.04 -14.54
CA PHE A 91 -2.00 -6.60 -14.39
C PHE A 91 -1.58 -6.09 -13.01
N VAL A 92 -2.38 -6.30 -11.97
CA VAL A 92 -2.10 -5.77 -10.62
C VAL A 92 -2.67 -6.65 -9.50
N ILE A 93 -2.07 -6.56 -8.31
CA ILE A 93 -2.68 -6.97 -7.03
C ILE A 93 -2.91 -5.72 -6.19
N GLN A 94 -4.10 -5.56 -5.61
CA GLN A 94 -4.51 -4.34 -4.91
C GLN A 94 -5.00 -4.66 -3.48
N ALA A 95 -4.57 -3.82 -2.53
CA ALA A 95 -4.85 -3.93 -1.10
C ALA A 95 -4.99 -2.54 -0.46
N GLY A 96 -5.09 -2.50 0.86
CA GLY A 96 -5.07 -1.26 1.64
C GLY A 96 -6.45 -0.69 2.00
N ASP A 97 -7.52 -1.46 1.84
CA ASP A 97 -8.83 -1.13 2.43
C ASP A 97 -8.79 -1.50 3.93
N GLY A 98 -8.76 -0.49 4.80
CA GLY A 98 -8.52 -0.67 6.24
C GLY A 98 -9.65 -1.35 7.02
N ASP A 99 -10.86 -1.34 6.48
CA ASP A 99 -12.00 -2.10 7.02
C ASP A 99 -12.05 -3.52 6.45
N GLY A 100 -11.16 -3.83 5.50
CA GLY A 100 -11.11 -5.11 4.79
C GLY A 100 -12.37 -5.39 4.01
N ASP A 101 -13.05 -4.35 3.52
CA ASP A 101 -14.19 -4.54 2.63
C ASP A 101 -13.71 -5.34 1.41
N PRO A 102 -14.31 -6.50 1.13
CA PRO A 102 -13.80 -7.36 0.08
C PRO A 102 -14.00 -6.79 -1.35
N TRP A 103 -14.58 -5.59 -1.47
CA TRP A 103 -14.83 -4.85 -2.69
C TRP A 103 -13.90 -3.63 -2.79
N GLY A 104 -13.18 -3.27 -1.72
CA GLY A 104 -12.28 -2.12 -1.71
C GLY A 104 -13.00 -0.78 -1.74
N ASN A 105 -14.24 -0.69 -1.28
CA ASN A 105 -15.03 0.54 -1.42
C ASN A 105 -14.78 1.56 -0.30
N ASN A 106 -13.96 1.24 0.70
CA ASN A 106 -13.69 2.18 1.78
C ASN A 106 -12.40 2.95 1.54
N ASP A 107 -12.47 4.23 1.89
CA ASP A 107 -11.32 5.10 1.99
C ASP A 107 -10.90 5.28 3.45
N LEU A 108 -9.80 5.99 3.64
CA LEU A 108 -9.19 6.26 4.93
C LEU A 108 -9.89 7.42 5.69
N GLY A 109 -10.92 8.04 5.10
CA GLY A 109 -11.55 9.26 5.59
C GLY A 109 -10.79 10.55 5.23
N TYR A 110 -9.68 10.47 4.50
CA TYR A 110 -8.97 11.61 3.92
C TYR A 110 -8.28 11.25 2.60
N SER A 111 -7.86 12.29 1.88
CA SER A 111 -7.10 12.17 0.63
C SER A 111 -5.78 12.91 0.68
N ILE A 112 -4.80 12.43 -0.08
CA ILE A 112 -3.54 13.11 -0.41
C ILE A 112 -3.46 13.37 -1.92
N HIS A 113 -2.71 14.41 -2.30
CA HIS A 113 -2.54 14.82 -3.69
C HIS A 113 -1.72 13.80 -4.49
N ASP A 114 -1.81 13.88 -5.82
CA ASP A 114 -1.06 13.00 -6.71
C ASP A 114 0.41 13.44 -6.85
N GLU A 115 1.31 12.46 -6.94
CA GLU A 115 2.74 12.61 -7.24
C GLU A 115 3.04 11.77 -8.49
N LEU A 116 2.46 12.21 -9.61
CA LEU A 116 2.37 11.42 -10.84
C LEU A 116 3.73 11.21 -11.51
N PRO A 117 3.97 10.03 -12.10
CA PRO A 117 5.13 9.84 -12.96
C PRO A 117 5.04 10.74 -14.20
N ALA A 118 6.19 11.08 -14.78
CA ALA A 118 6.26 11.85 -16.02
C ALA A 118 5.74 11.05 -17.22
N SER A 119 5.81 9.71 -17.17
CA SER A 119 5.24 8.85 -18.21
C SER A 119 4.83 7.47 -17.69
N SER A 120 3.98 6.78 -18.45
CA SER A 120 3.59 5.39 -18.15
C SER A 120 4.76 4.39 -18.19
N ALA A 121 5.87 4.75 -18.84
CA ALA A 121 7.07 3.90 -18.90
C ALA A 121 7.74 3.71 -17.54
N GLU A 122 7.38 4.52 -16.54
CA GLU A 122 7.90 4.40 -15.18
C GLU A 122 7.20 3.32 -14.35
N TYR A 123 6.02 2.85 -14.76
CA TYR A 123 5.43 1.66 -14.16
C TYR A 123 6.09 0.41 -14.76
N VAL A 124 7.16 -0.02 -14.10
CA VAL A 124 7.83 -1.29 -14.42
C VAL A 124 7.24 -2.44 -13.59
N ASP A 125 7.56 -3.67 -13.99
CA ASP A 125 7.16 -4.87 -13.27
C ASP A 125 7.47 -4.74 -11.77
N TYR A 126 6.48 -5.03 -10.94
CA TYR A 126 6.53 -4.93 -9.48
C TYR A 126 6.68 -3.52 -8.89
N SER A 127 6.31 -2.49 -9.65
CA SER A 127 6.10 -1.15 -9.12
C SER A 127 4.99 -1.12 -8.07
N LEU A 128 5.17 -0.32 -7.02
CA LEU A 128 4.13 0.06 -6.06
C LEU A 128 3.56 1.42 -6.44
N ALA A 129 2.24 1.52 -6.50
CA ALA A 129 1.55 2.78 -6.77
C ALA A 129 0.25 2.91 -5.96
N MET A 130 -0.13 4.16 -5.67
CA MET A 130 -1.34 4.47 -4.92
C MET A 130 -2.58 4.25 -5.79
N ALA A 131 -3.59 3.57 -5.26
CA ALA A 131 -4.91 3.52 -5.88
C ALA A 131 -5.68 4.81 -5.57
N ASN A 132 -6.53 5.24 -6.50
CA ASN A 132 -7.36 6.44 -6.34
C ASN A 132 -8.71 6.28 -7.06
N SER A 133 -9.62 7.21 -6.76
CA SER A 133 -10.95 7.33 -7.36
C SER A 133 -11.02 8.52 -8.33
N GLY A 134 -9.87 9.00 -8.81
CA GLY A 134 -9.71 10.24 -9.58
C GLY A 134 -8.56 11.11 -9.06
N PRO A 135 -8.27 12.24 -9.74
CA PRO A 135 -7.14 13.08 -9.38
C PRO A 135 -7.18 13.56 -7.93
N ASN A 136 -6.05 13.47 -7.22
CA ASN A 136 -5.83 13.90 -5.84
C ASN A 136 -6.75 13.20 -4.82
N THR A 137 -7.03 11.91 -5.03
CA THR A 137 -7.86 11.09 -4.12
C THR A 137 -7.13 9.85 -3.60
N ASN A 138 -5.79 9.90 -3.53
CA ASN A 138 -5.02 8.81 -2.93
C ASN A 138 -5.33 8.73 -1.43
N GLY A 139 -5.48 7.52 -0.91
CA GLY A 139 -5.76 7.27 0.51
C GLY A 139 -4.78 6.25 1.09
N SER A 140 -5.30 5.14 1.58
CA SER A 140 -4.51 4.00 2.06
C SER A 140 -4.30 2.90 1.01
N GLN A 141 -5.16 2.84 0.01
CA GLN A 141 -5.16 1.77 -0.97
C GLN A 141 -3.98 1.89 -1.93
N PHE A 142 -3.35 0.77 -2.23
CA PHE A 142 -2.20 0.66 -3.13
C PHE A 142 -2.32 -0.60 -3.98
N PHE A 143 -1.55 -0.64 -5.06
CA PHE A 143 -1.39 -1.83 -5.86
C PHE A 143 0.07 -2.10 -6.20
N VAL A 144 0.37 -3.38 -6.44
CA VAL A 144 1.64 -3.85 -7.00
C VAL A 144 1.40 -4.28 -8.45
N VAL A 145 2.21 -3.75 -9.36
CA VAL A 145 2.15 -4.07 -10.79
C VAL A 145 2.70 -5.48 -11.03
N LEU A 146 1.91 -6.35 -11.66
CA LEU A 146 2.38 -7.68 -12.09
C LEU A 146 3.15 -7.58 -13.41
N PRO A 147 3.96 -8.60 -13.77
CA PRO A 147 4.71 -8.58 -15.02
C PRO A 147 3.87 -8.25 -16.25
N GLY A 148 4.30 -7.22 -17.00
CA GLY A 148 3.59 -6.72 -18.19
C GLY A 148 2.37 -5.84 -17.90
N GLY A 149 1.98 -5.67 -16.63
CA GLY A 149 0.83 -4.86 -16.24
C GLY A 149 1.05 -3.36 -16.43
N GLY A 150 2.29 -2.89 -16.26
CA GLY A 150 2.63 -1.47 -16.31
C GLY A 150 2.33 -0.80 -17.65
N ALA A 151 2.50 -1.52 -18.76
CA ALA A 151 2.20 -1.02 -20.11
C ALA A 151 0.72 -0.70 -20.34
N GLN A 152 -0.17 -1.19 -19.47
CA GLN A 152 -1.61 -0.93 -19.52
C GLN A 152 -2.02 0.29 -18.68
N LEU A 153 -1.11 0.83 -17.85
CA LEU A 153 -1.38 1.98 -17.00
C LEU A 153 -1.15 3.29 -17.74
N GLN A 154 -2.05 4.24 -17.48
CA GLN A 154 -1.82 5.67 -17.73
C GLN A 154 -1.09 6.28 -16.52
N PRO A 155 -0.33 7.38 -16.69
CA PRO A 155 0.43 8.04 -15.60
C PRO A 155 -0.48 8.80 -14.61
N ASN A 156 -1.49 8.12 -14.06
CA ASN A 156 -2.55 8.68 -13.22
C ASN A 156 -2.46 8.22 -11.75
N TYR A 157 -1.41 7.48 -11.37
CA TYR A 157 -1.24 6.90 -10.03
C TYR A 157 0.13 7.29 -9.48
N SER A 158 0.19 7.73 -8.22
CA SER A 158 1.47 8.07 -7.58
C SER A 158 2.32 6.82 -7.45
N TRP A 159 3.39 6.72 -8.26
CA TRP A 159 4.41 5.69 -8.10
C TRP A 159 5.27 6.02 -6.89
N PHE A 160 5.41 5.10 -5.94
CA PHE A 160 6.10 5.40 -4.67
C PHE A 160 7.10 4.32 -4.24
N GLY A 161 7.27 3.25 -5.01
CA GLY A 161 8.23 2.21 -4.66
C GLY A 161 8.29 1.06 -5.64
N GLN A 162 9.11 0.07 -5.30
CA GLN A 162 9.44 -1.06 -6.14
C GLN A 162 9.70 -2.30 -5.29
N VAL A 163 9.08 -3.44 -5.63
CA VAL A 163 9.42 -4.73 -4.99
C VAL A 163 10.83 -5.14 -5.39
N THR A 164 11.67 -5.40 -4.40
CA THR A 164 13.08 -5.80 -4.56
C THR A 164 13.32 -7.26 -4.18
N GLN A 165 12.47 -7.86 -3.35
CA GLN A 165 12.55 -9.29 -2.98
C GLN A 165 11.16 -9.91 -2.87
N GLY A 166 11.04 -11.22 -3.12
CA GLY A 166 9.76 -11.94 -3.03
C GLY A 166 8.84 -11.72 -4.23
N GLN A 167 9.40 -11.45 -5.41
CA GLN A 167 8.64 -11.31 -6.66
C GLN A 167 7.85 -12.58 -7.01
N ASP A 168 8.37 -13.75 -6.64
CA ASP A 168 7.69 -15.04 -6.74
C ASP A 168 6.45 -15.12 -5.83
N VAL A 169 6.52 -14.56 -4.62
CA VAL A 169 5.37 -14.43 -3.72
C VAL A 169 4.31 -13.49 -4.33
N VAL A 170 4.72 -12.33 -4.84
CA VAL A 170 3.81 -11.40 -5.52
C VAL A 170 3.14 -12.05 -6.74
N ALA A 171 3.91 -12.80 -7.54
CA ALA A 171 3.39 -13.53 -8.69
C ALA A 171 2.42 -14.65 -8.27
N ALA A 172 2.72 -15.37 -7.18
CA ALA A 172 1.84 -16.39 -6.63
C ALA A 172 0.50 -15.80 -6.16
N ILE A 173 0.53 -14.64 -5.50
CA ILE A 173 -0.69 -13.89 -5.15
C ILE A 173 -1.43 -13.48 -6.43
N GLY A 174 -0.72 -12.95 -7.43
CA GLY A 174 -1.28 -12.54 -8.72
C GLY A 174 -2.00 -13.64 -9.51
N ALA A 175 -1.63 -14.91 -9.29
CA ALA A 175 -2.26 -16.07 -9.91
C ALA A 175 -3.63 -16.43 -9.31
N LEU A 176 -4.00 -15.82 -8.18
CA LEU A 176 -5.24 -16.14 -7.46
C LEU A 176 -6.44 -15.30 -7.92
N GLY A 177 -6.32 -14.46 -8.94
CA GLY A 177 -7.44 -13.67 -9.45
C GLY A 177 -8.42 -14.47 -10.31
N ASN A 178 -9.72 -14.23 -10.15
CA ASN A 178 -10.79 -14.80 -10.97
C ASN A 178 -11.31 -13.78 -12.02
N ALA A 179 -12.34 -14.18 -12.79
CA ALA A 179 -12.92 -13.33 -13.83
C ALA A 179 -13.56 -12.03 -13.29
N GLU A 180 -14.02 -12.04 -12.04
CA GLU A 180 -14.56 -10.87 -11.34
C GLU A 180 -13.46 -10.01 -10.68
N GLN A 181 -12.18 -10.29 -10.96
CA GLN A 181 -11.01 -9.62 -10.39
C GLN A 181 -10.89 -9.80 -8.87
N LYS A 182 -11.55 -10.82 -8.32
CA LYS A 182 -11.51 -11.18 -6.90
C LYS A 182 -10.55 -12.35 -6.69
N PRO A 183 -9.90 -12.43 -5.52
CA PRO A 183 -9.06 -13.57 -5.23
C PRO A 183 -9.92 -14.84 -5.01
N THR A 184 -9.44 -15.98 -5.48
CA THR A 184 -10.06 -17.31 -5.33
C THR A 184 -9.94 -17.85 -3.91
N GLU A 185 -8.99 -17.34 -3.13
CA GLU A 185 -8.80 -17.60 -1.71
C GLU A 185 -8.30 -16.33 -1.00
N ALA A 186 -8.48 -16.23 0.33
CA ALA A 186 -8.05 -15.04 1.06
C ALA A 186 -6.52 -14.93 1.13
N VAL A 187 -5.97 -13.81 0.63
CA VAL A 187 -4.58 -13.41 0.85
C VAL A 187 -4.57 -12.20 1.76
N ILE A 188 -3.89 -12.31 2.89
CA ILE A 188 -3.92 -11.33 3.98
C ILE A 188 -2.51 -10.82 4.21
N ILE A 189 -2.37 -9.50 4.41
CA ILE A 189 -1.17 -8.89 4.95
C ILE A 189 -1.18 -9.11 6.45
N ASN A 190 -0.29 -9.96 6.96
CA ASN A 190 -0.17 -10.19 8.40
C ASN A 190 0.40 -8.96 9.09
N SER A 191 1.42 -8.34 8.49
CA SER A 191 2.05 -7.13 8.99
C SER A 191 2.87 -6.42 7.90
N VAL A 192 3.06 -5.11 8.04
CA VAL A 192 4.05 -4.33 7.27
C VAL A 192 5.09 -3.73 8.20
N ARG A 193 6.34 -4.15 8.06
CA ARG A 193 7.48 -3.59 8.81
C ARG A 193 8.21 -2.55 7.97
N ILE A 194 8.44 -1.38 8.54
CA ILE A 194 9.24 -0.32 7.92
C ILE A 194 10.65 -0.33 8.53
N ASP A 195 11.65 -0.52 7.69
CA ASP A 195 13.05 -0.29 8.00
C ASP A 195 13.49 1.06 7.41
N GLU A 196 14.27 1.81 8.18
CA GLU A 196 14.81 3.12 7.84
C GLU A 196 16.33 3.07 7.98
N THR A 197 17.05 3.53 6.97
CA THR A 197 18.51 3.64 6.98
C THR A 197 18.94 5.02 6.55
N GLU A 198 19.83 5.63 7.33
CA GLU A 198 20.52 6.89 7.04
C GLU A 198 21.54 6.75 5.90
#